data_AF-A0A3P6PQU1-F1
#
_entry.id   AF-A0A3P6PQU1-F1
#
_cell.length_a   1.000
_cell.length_b   1.000
_cell.length_c   1.000
_cell.angle_alpha   90.00
_cell.angle_beta   90.00
_cell.angle_gamma   90.00
#
_symmetry.space_group_name_H-M   'P 1'
#
loop_
_entity.id
_entity.type
_entity.pdbx_description
1 polymer ?
#
loop_
_entity_poly.entity_id
_entity_poly.type
_entity_poly.pdbx_seq_one_letter_code
_entity_poly.pdbx_strand_id
1 'polypeptide(L)'
;MLMSLRQYEYACRNSSTGPKKNFLLMKDFVPETYCVDDMRDRVQFLSTLTDGQVWIYKPSGMNQGKGIQLIRGKGDFERLQEDCVEEWRRNPGTVRPRILQRYIDQPLLLEGRKFDIRCYLLIASAMPFLVLFHPGYVRVCTRKYDVNSYDLLVHLTNQYIQKKDPNYSKLKEDTVWSMDRFNDYVNANYLEEKKIEQDWVKTTLMASSLLIFLILRGLLI
;
A
#
# COMPACT_ATOMS: atom_id res chain seq x y z
N MET A 1 1.71 10.36 -8.34
CA MET A 1 0.60 9.66 -7.65
C MET A 1 0.20 10.36 -6.35
N LEU A 2 1.03 10.37 -5.29
CA LEU A 2 0.66 11.07 -4.04
C LEU A 2 0.38 12.57 -4.24
N MET A 3 1.26 13.26 -4.98
CA MET A 3 1.04 14.69 -5.28
C MET A 3 -0.19 14.93 -6.12
N SER A 4 -0.42 14.07 -7.11
CA SER A 4 -1.65 14.07 -7.90
C SER A 4 -2.85 13.95 -6.94
N LEU A 5 -2.94 12.89 -6.13
CA LEU A 5 -4.02 12.66 -5.17
C LEU A 5 -4.34 13.87 -4.29
N ARG A 6 -3.31 14.53 -3.73
CA ARG A 6 -3.48 15.76 -2.94
C ARG A 6 -4.08 16.90 -3.76
N GLN A 7 -3.69 17.05 -5.03
CA GLN A 7 -4.26 18.06 -5.93
C GLN A 7 -5.74 17.79 -6.26
N TYR A 8 -6.14 16.53 -6.49
CA TYR A 8 -7.56 16.19 -6.68
C TYR A 8 -8.39 16.48 -5.45
N GLU A 9 -7.91 16.09 -4.27
CA GLU A 9 -8.65 16.37 -3.04
C GLU A 9 -8.81 17.89 -2.82
N TYR A 10 -7.77 18.69 -3.10
CA TYR A 10 -7.86 20.15 -3.08
C TYR A 10 -8.87 20.68 -4.11
N ALA A 11 -8.84 20.19 -5.34
CA ALA A 11 -9.77 20.58 -6.40
C ALA A 11 -11.22 20.24 -6.04
N CYS A 12 -11.48 19.04 -5.50
CA CYS A 12 -12.80 18.59 -5.04
C CYS A 12 -13.33 19.43 -3.87
N ARG A 13 -12.47 19.86 -2.93
CA ARG A 13 -12.87 20.71 -1.81
C ARG A 13 -13.25 22.13 -2.24
N ASN A 14 -12.66 22.62 -3.33
CA ASN A 14 -12.86 23.99 -3.82
C ASN A 14 -13.92 24.09 -4.94
N SER A 15 -14.47 22.98 -5.40
CA SER A 15 -15.54 22.96 -6.40
C SER A 15 -16.91 22.98 -5.71
N SER A 16 -17.46 24.19 -5.53
CA SER A 16 -18.72 24.47 -4.81
C SER A 16 -20.00 24.25 -5.62
N THR A 17 -19.92 23.72 -6.85
CA THR A 17 -21.04 23.72 -7.81
C THR A 17 -21.44 22.31 -8.23
N GLY A 18 -22.16 21.61 -7.36
CA GLY A 18 -22.83 20.36 -7.71
C GLY A 18 -23.37 19.59 -6.50
N PRO A 19 -24.32 18.65 -6.69
CA PRO A 19 -24.82 17.82 -5.60
C PRO A 19 -23.65 17.07 -4.96
N LYS A 20 -23.63 17.01 -3.62
CA LYS A 20 -22.62 16.31 -2.82
C LYS A 20 -22.61 14.83 -3.21
N LYS A 21 -21.81 14.45 -4.20
CA LYS A 21 -21.48 13.03 -4.41
C LYS A 21 -20.68 12.59 -3.18
N ASN A 22 -20.92 11.37 -2.70
CA ASN A 22 -20.08 10.75 -1.68
C ASN A 22 -18.69 10.51 -2.29
N PHE A 23 -17.82 11.51 -2.23
CA PHE A 23 -16.44 11.40 -2.68
C PHE A 23 -15.63 10.71 -1.59
N LEU A 24 -14.97 9.60 -1.93
CA LEU A 24 -13.97 8.99 -1.04
C LEU A 24 -12.80 9.97 -0.89
N LEU A 25 -12.46 10.33 0.33
CA LEU A 25 -11.31 11.17 0.63
C LEU A 25 -10.04 10.32 0.54
N MET A 26 -8.90 10.92 0.21
CA MET A 26 -7.62 10.18 0.10
C MET A 26 -7.32 9.41 1.40
N LYS A 27 -7.61 10.01 2.55
CA LYS A 27 -7.43 9.39 3.88
C LYS A 27 -8.25 8.12 4.10
N ASP A 28 -9.30 7.88 3.31
CA ASP A 28 -10.18 6.73 3.46
C ASP A 28 -9.58 5.47 2.83
N PHE A 29 -8.61 5.60 1.91
CA PHE A 29 -8.04 4.48 1.16
C PHE A 29 -6.51 4.51 0.98
N VAL A 30 -5.86 5.64 1.28
CA VAL A 30 -4.39 5.78 1.30
C VAL A 30 -3.98 6.10 2.73
N PRO A 31 -3.14 5.26 3.37
CA PRO A 31 -2.61 5.57 4.68
C PRO A 31 -1.86 6.90 4.67
N GLU A 32 -1.85 7.59 5.81
CA GLU A 32 -1.13 8.84 6.00
C GLU A 32 0.28 8.77 5.42
N THR A 33 0.63 9.68 4.51
CA THR A 33 1.88 9.61 3.74
C THR A 33 2.53 10.98 3.63
N TYR A 34 3.85 11.02 3.87
CA TYR A 34 4.72 12.18 3.81
C TYR A 34 5.80 11.99 2.74
N CYS A 35 6.07 13.04 1.96
CA CYS A 35 7.23 13.13 1.07
C CYS A 35 8.47 13.50 1.89
N VAL A 36 9.46 12.62 1.93
CA VAL A 36 10.71 12.86 2.67
C VAL A 36 11.51 14.02 2.06
N ASP A 37 11.36 14.27 0.77
CA ASP A 37 12.08 15.34 0.07
C ASP A 37 11.44 16.72 0.23
N ASP A 38 10.18 16.79 0.70
CA ASP A 38 9.50 18.06 0.98
C ASP A 38 9.77 18.50 2.43
N MET A 39 10.22 19.74 2.61
CA MET A 39 10.57 20.27 3.92
C MET A 39 9.39 20.34 4.88
N ARG A 40 8.18 20.70 4.40
CA ARG A 40 6.99 20.81 5.24
C ARG A 40 6.52 19.44 5.69
N ASP A 41 6.49 18.48 4.77
CA ASP A 41 6.15 17.10 5.07
C ASP A 41 7.12 16.49 6.09
N ARG A 42 8.43 16.79 6.01
CA ARG A 42 9.41 16.35 7.02
C ARG A 42 9.15 16.93 8.41
N VAL A 43 8.93 18.24 8.50
CA VAL A 43 8.63 18.91 9.78
C VAL A 43 7.35 18.35 10.38
N GLN A 44 6.32 18.17 9.56
CA GLN A 44 5.05 17.58 10.00
C GLN A 44 5.24 16.12 10.45
N PHE A 45 5.94 15.30 9.68
CA PHE A 45 6.23 13.92 10.06
C PHE A 45 6.96 13.83 11.40
N LEU A 46 7.97 14.67 11.63
CA LEU A 46 8.72 14.71 12.89
C LEU A 46 7.83 15.09 14.09
N SER A 47 6.82 15.94 13.87
CA SER A 47 5.83 16.28 14.90
C SER A 47 4.83 15.15 15.18
N THR A 48 4.55 14.32 14.17
CA THR A 48 3.63 13.17 14.27
C THR A 48 4.32 11.92 14.82
N LEU A 49 5.64 11.81 14.63
CA LEU A 49 6.43 10.65 15.01
C LEU A 49 6.44 10.48 16.54
N THR A 50 5.75 9.43 16.98
CA THR A 50 5.60 9.04 18.38
C THR A 50 6.04 7.59 18.55
N ASP A 51 6.52 7.26 19.74
CA ASP A 51 6.96 5.91 20.05
C ASP A 51 5.78 4.93 19.98
N GLY A 52 6.04 3.73 19.44
CA GLY A 52 5.02 2.69 19.24
C GLY A 52 4.31 2.75 17.90
N GLN A 53 4.48 3.80 17.11
CA GLN A 53 3.97 3.86 15.73
C GLN A 53 4.98 3.28 14.75
N VAL A 54 4.49 2.45 13.81
CA VAL A 54 5.31 1.94 12.71
C VAL A 54 5.02 2.72 11.45
N TRP A 55 6.09 3.09 10.76
CA TRP A 55 6.06 3.72 9.45
C TRP A 55 6.84 2.87 8.47
N ILE A 56 6.50 2.95 7.19
CA ILE A 56 7.21 2.29 6.11
C ILE A 56 7.81 3.34 5.18
N TYR A 57 9.13 3.33 5.11
CA TYR A 57 9.91 4.12 4.17
C TYR A 57 9.96 3.40 2.82
N LYS A 58 9.69 4.14 1.74
CA LYS A 58 9.70 3.61 0.37
C LYS A 58 10.44 4.59 -0.55
N PRO A 59 11.61 4.23 -1.09
CA PRO A 59 12.23 4.99 -2.16
C PRO A 59 11.47 4.78 -3.47
N SER A 60 11.16 5.86 -4.18
CA SER A 60 10.44 5.81 -5.46
C SER A 60 11.36 5.32 -6.57
N GLY A 61 10.76 4.76 -7.63
CA GLY A 61 11.49 4.28 -8.79
C GLY A 61 12.32 3.02 -8.55
N MET A 62 12.24 2.41 -7.36
CA MET A 62 12.81 1.10 -7.09
C MET A 62 11.71 0.04 -7.19
N ASN A 63 12.01 -1.03 -7.93
CA ASN A 63 11.13 -2.18 -8.05
C ASN A 63 11.49 -3.23 -7.00
N GLN A 64 10.68 -4.28 -6.90
CA GLN A 64 11.01 -5.50 -6.14
C GLN A 64 11.10 -5.33 -4.60
N GLY A 65 10.77 -4.16 -4.05
CA GLY A 65 10.84 -3.88 -2.62
C GLY A 65 12.25 -3.55 -2.11
N LYS A 66 13.18 -3.24 -3.02
CA LYS A 66 14.53 -2.82 -2.66
C LYS A 66 14.49 -1.46 -1.95
N GLY A 67 15.27 -1.32 -0.88
CA GLY A 67 15.38 -0.08 -0.11
C GLY A 67 14.19 0.23 0.81
N ILE A 68 13.18 -0.66 0.89
CA ILE A 68 12.08 -0.49 1.84
C ILE A 68 12.59 -0.78 3.26
N GLN A 69 12.28 0.11 4.19
CA GLN A 69 12.64 0.00 5.60
C GLN A 69 11.41 0.30 6.47
N LEU A 70 11.36 -0.30 7.65
CA LEU A 70 10.39 0.06 8.69
C LEU A 70 11.04 1.05 9.64
N ILE A 71 10.28 2.08 10.02
CA ILE A 71 10.71 3.16 10.91
C ILE A 71 9.81 3.09 12.14
N ARG A 72 10.37 2.75 13.30
CA ARG A 72 9.62 2.52 14.55
C ARG A 72 9.88 3.60 15.60
N GLY A 73 10.68 4.60 15.27
CA GLY A 73 11.00 5.71 16.16
C GLY A 73 12.02 6.67 15.54
N LYS A 74 12.41 7.68 16.31
CA LYS A 74 13.33 8.74 15.85
C LYS A 74 14.69 8.21 15.42
N GLY A 75 15.28 7.29 16.17
CA GLY A 75 16.60 6.73 15.84
C GLY A 75 16.63 5.91 14.55
N ASP A 76 15.53 5.30 14.12
CA ASP A 76 15.45 4.66 12.79
C ASP A 76 15.39 5.73 11.69
N PHE A 77 14.67 6.83 11.94
CA PHE A 77 14.54 7.93 11.00
C PHE A 77 15.84 8.71 10.82
N GLU A 78 16.60 8.94 11.90
CA GLU A 78 17.92 9.58 11.86
C GLU A 78 18.90 8.75 11.02
N ARG A 79 18.98 7.44 11.26
CA ARG A 79 19.78 6.51 10.43
C ARG A 79 19.37 6.55 8.96
N LEU A 80 18.05 6.56 8.69
CA LEU A 80 17.54 6.70 7.32
C LEU A 80 18.01 8.02 6.68
N GLN A 81 18.04 9.12 7.42
CA GLN A 81 18.52 10.41 6.90
C GLN A 81 20.02 10.38 6.57
N GLU A 82 20.83 9.75 7.42
CA GLU A 82 22.26 9.55 7.17
C GLU A 82 22.48 8.74 5.88
N ASP A 83 21.80 7.60 5.74
CA ASP A 83 21.83 6.77 4.52
C ASP A 83 21.45 7.59 3.27
N CYS A 84 20.41 8.42 3.39
CA CYS A 84 19.95 9.30 2.32
C CYS A 84 20.97 10.36 1.92
N VAL A 85 21.71 10.92 2.89
CA VAL A 85 22.79 11.90 2.65
C VAL A 85 23.99 11.23 1.99
N GLU A 86 24.36 10.03 2.44
CA GLU A 86 25.42 9.25 1.79
C GLU A 86 25.07 8.89 0.34
N GLU A 87 23.84 8.46 0.08
CA GLU A 87 23.38 8.14 -1.27
C GLU A 87 23.44 9.38 -2.19
N TRP A 88 23.00 10.54 -1.69
CA TRP A 88 23.10 11.80 -2.43
C TRP A 88 24.55 12.21 -2.70
N ARG A 89 25.45 12.04 -1.71
CA ARG A 89 26.88 12.33 -1.88
C ARG A 89 27.54 11.43 -2.93
N ARG A 90 27.17 10.14 -2.95
CA ARG A 90 27.70 9.17 -3.93
C ARG A 90 27.15 9.42 -5.33
N ASN A 91 25.88 9.79 -5.44
CA ASN A 91 25.21 10.02 -6.72
C ASN A 91 24.44 11.36 -6.72
N PRO A 92 25.14 12.49 -6.85
CA PRO A 92 24.51 13.80 -6.90
C PRO A 92 23.57 13.90 -8.11
N GLY A 93 22.33 14.34 -7.89
CA GLY A 93 21.34 14.54 -8.97
C GLY A 93 20.50 13.32 -9.35
N THR A 94 20.74 12.14 -8.77
CA THR A 94 19.90 10.94 -9.01
C THR A 94 18.98 10.59 -7.83
N VAL A 95 18.81 11.52 -6.88
CA VAL A 95 17.99 11.26 -5.70
C VAL A 95 16.54 11.11 -6.11
N ARG A 96 16.02 9.91 -5.85
CA ARG A 96 14.67 9.52 -6.23
C ARG A 96 13.71 10.06 -5.19
N PRO A 97 12.46 10.40 -5.58
CA PRO A 97 11.44 10.79 -4.62
C PRO A 97 11.26 9.73 -3.53
N ARG A 98 11.04 10.11 -2.29
CA ARG A 98 10.94 9.18 -1.16
C ARG A 98 9.71 9.47 -0.34
N ILE A 99 9.05 8.42 0.15
CA ILE A 99 7.89 8.58 1.02
C ILE A 99 8.06 7.82 2.34
N LEU A 100 7.47 8.40 3.38
CA LEU A 100 7.15 7.74 4.63
C LEU A 100 5.64 7.58 4.68
N GLN A 101 5.17 6.36 4.87
CA GLN A 101 3.75 6.06 4.94
C GLN A 101 3.44 5.35 6.25
N ARG A 102 2.29 5.67 6.85
CA ARG A 102 1.80 4.96 8.03
C ARG A 102 1.70 3.48 7.69
N TYR A 103 2.37 2.65 8.48
CA TYR A 103 2.32 1.22 8.27
C TYR A 103 0.98 0.68 8.81
N ILE A 104 0.34 -0.20 8.03
CA ILE A 104 -0.86 -0.91 8.47
C ILE A 104 -0.39 -2.06 9.37
N ASP A 105 -0.47 -1.84 10.68
CA ASP A 105 0.04 -2.72 11.72
C ASP A 105 -0.95 -3.82 12.13
N GLN A 106 -2.25 -3.60 11.91
CA GLN A 106 -3.33 -4.57 12.07
C GLN A 106 -3.94 -5.01 10.72
N PRO A 107 -3.17 -5.64 9.82
CA PRO A 107 -3.72 -6.13 8.56
C PRO A 107 -4.65 -7.33 8.79
N LEU A 108 -5.60 -7.55 7.87
CA LEU A 108 -6.23 -8.87 7.74
C LEU A 108 -5.14 -9.89 7.39
N LEU A 109 -5.24 -11.10 7.95
CA LEU A 109 -4.26 -12.16 7.75
C LEU A 109 -4.91 -13.36 7.05
N LEU A 110 -4.13 -14.07 6.25
CA LEU A 110 -4.53 -15.37 5.70
C LEU A 110 -3.65 -16.42 6.34
N GLU A 111 -4.24 -17.33 7.11
CA GLU A 111 -3.53 -18.34 7.90
C GLU A 111 -2.46 -17.72 8.83
N GLY A 112 -2.77 -16.53 9.38
CA GLY A 112 -1.86 -15.76 10.22
C GLY A 112 -0.71 -15.09 9.46
N ARG A 113 -0.73 -15.06 8.12
CA ARG A 113 0.31 -14.46 7.26
C ARG A 113 -0.22 -13.19 6.59
N LYS A 114 0.63 -12.19 6.44
CA LYS A 114 0.27 -10.94 5.76
C LYS A 114 0.11 -11.19 4.26
N PHE A 115 -0.80 -10.47 3.62
CA PHE A 115 -1.01 -10.55 2.18
C PHE A 115 -1.27 -9.18 1.54
N ASP A 116 -1.20 -9.14 0.21
CA ASP A 116 -1.73 -8.03 -0.58
C ASP A 116 -2.46 -8.56 -1.82
N ILE A 117 -3.32 -7.72 -2.39
CA ILE A 117 -4.12 -8.07 -3.55
C ILE A 117 -3.52 -7.40 -4.78
N ARG A 118 -3.27 -8.19 -5.83
CA ARG A 118 -2.88 -7.70 -7.15
C ARG A 118 -4.07 -7.80 -8.10
N CYS A 119 -4.70 -6.67 -8.36
CA CYS A 119 -5.69 -6.54 -9.44
C CYS A 119 -5.04 -5.99 -10.72
N TYR A 120 -5.71 -6.16 -11.85
CA TYR A 120 -5.28 -5.61 -13.13
C TYR A 120 -6.36 -4.71 -13.73
N LEU A 121 -5.91 -3.63 -14.35
CA LEU A 121 -6.75 -2.69 -15.09
C LEU A 121 -6.13 -2.47 -16.46
N LEU A 122 -6.96 -2.53 -17.50
CA LEU A 122 -6.61 -2.12 -18.85
C LEU A 122 -7.42 -0.87 -19.19
N ILE A 123 -6.75 0.25 -19.40
CA ILE A 123 -7.36 1.44 -19.99
C ILE A 123 -7.39 1.21 -21.50
N ALA A 124 -8.52 0.71 -22.00
CA ALA A 124 -8.69 0.37 -23.42
C ALA A 124 -8.93 1.62 -24.28
N SER A 125 -9.51 2.67 -23.70
CA SER A 125 -9.61 3.99 -24.33
C SER A 125 -9.71 5.09 -23.28
N ALA A 126 -9.11 6.25 -23.54
CA ALA A 126 -9.26 7.44 -22.72
C ALA A 126 -10.47 8.31 -23.16
N MET A 127 -10.87 8.19 -24.43
CA MET A 127 -11.94 8.97 -25.04
C MET A 127 -12.61 8.15 -26.18
N PRO A 128 -13.80 7.56 -25.99
CA PRO A 128 -14.54 7.47 -24.73
C PRO A 128 -13.78 6.67 -23.67
N PHE A 129 -13.97 6.98 -22.39
CA PHE A 129 -13.24 6.29 -21.32
C PHE A 129 -13.75 4.86 -21.14
N LEU A 130 -12.89 3.88 -21.40
CA LEU A 130 -13.16 2.45 -21.27
C LEU A 130 -12.05 1.79 -20.46
N VAL A 131 -12.43 1.14 -19.37
CA VAL A 131 -11.52 0.40 -18.49
C VAL A 131 -12.05 -1.01 -18.31
N LEU A 132 -11.19 -2.00 -18.55
CA LEU A 132 -11.45 -3.40 -18.23
C LEU A 132 -10.76 -3.73 -16.91
N PHE A 133 -11.50 -4.32 -15.98
CA PHE A 133 -10.99 -4.74 -14.68
C PHE A 133 -10.89 -6.26 -14.63
N HIS A 134 -9.75 -6.76 -14.14
CA HIS A 134 -9.56 -8.17 -13.85
C HIS A 134 -9.20 -8.32 -12.36
N PRO A 135 -9.96 -9.14 -11.59
CA PRO A 135 -9.76 -9.28 -10.15
C PRO A 135 -8.34 -9.66 -9.76
N GLY A 136 -7.68 -10.50 -10.56
CA GLY A 136 -6.27 -10.85 -10.36
C GLY A 136 -6.09 -11.91 -9.29
N TYR A 137 -5.17 -11.71 -8.36
CA TYR A 137 -4.81 -12.73 -7.35
C TYR A 137 -4.27 -12.10 -6.06
N VAL A 138 -4.16 -12.94 -5.03
CA VAL A 138 -3.62 -12.56 -3.73
C VAL A 138 -2.19 -13.07 -3.59
N ARG A 139 -1.30 -12.24 -3.04
CA ARG A 139 0.08 -12.60 -2.70
C ARG A 139 0.23 -12.69 -1.21
N VAL A 140 0.56 -13.86 -0.71
CA VAL A 140 0.69 -14.15 0.72
C VAL A 140 2.16 -14.26 1.08
N CYS A 141 2.56 -13.68 2.22
CA CYS A 141 3.89 -13.89 2.78
C CYS A 141 4.11 -15.37 3.13
N THR A 142 5.37 -15.79 3.15
CA THR A 142 5.80 -17.13 3.57
C THR A 142 5.78 -17.29 5.09
N ARG A 143 6.04 -16.21 5.84
CA ARG A 143 6.11 -16.20 7.30
C ARG A 143 4.83 -15.68 7.94
N LYS A 144 4.55 -16.18 9.15
CA LYS A 144 3.48 -15.65 10.02
C LYS A 144 3.77 -14.21 10.37
N TYR A 145 2.71 -13.42 10.45
CA TYR A 145 2.76 -12.01 10.75
C TYR A 145 3.07 -11.78 12.22
N ASP A 146 4.09 -10.95 12.46
CA ASP A 146 4.40 -10.38 13.77
C ASP A 146 4.75 -8.91 13.54
N VAL A 147 3.95 -8.01 14.14
CA VAL A 147 4.14 -6.57 14.04
C VAL A 147 5.49 -6.11 14.60
N ASN A 148 6.07 -6.84 15.56
CA ASN A 148 7.32 -6.47 16.23
C ASN A 148 8.57 -7.00 15.52
N SER A 149 8.40 -7.87 14.53
CA SER A 149 9.51 -8.41 13.76
C SER A 149 10.25 -7.32 12.98
N TYR A 150 11.57 -7.45 12.88
CA TYR A 150 12.38 -6.64 11.96
C TYR A 150 12.63 -7.36 10.63
N ASP A 151 12.16 -8.61 10.49
CA ASP A 151 12.33 -9.41 9.28
C ASP A 151 11.34 -8.97 8.19
N LEU A 152 11.87 -8.42 7.10
CA LEU A 152 11.07 -7.97 5.97
C LEU A 152 10.27 -9.09 5.28
N LEU A 153 10.64 -10.37 5.44
CA LEU A 153 9.84 -11.50 4.94
C LEU A 153 8.46 -11.60 5.60
N VAL A 154 8.32 -11.07 6.82
CA VAL A 154 7.05 -11.00 7.57
C VAL A 154 6.16 -9.87 7.03
N HIS A 155 6.77 -8.76 6.60
CA HIS A 155 6.05 -7.51 6.31
C HIS A 155 5.83 -7.23 4.82
N LEU A 156 6.68 -7.75 3.93
CA LEU A 156 6.68 -7.42 2.50
C LEU A 156 6.27 -8.61 1.63
N THR A 157 5.09 -8.54 1.04
CA THR A 157 4.49 -9.60 0.20
C THR A 157 5.13 -9.74 -1.19
N ASN A 158 6.10 -8.88 -1.53
CA ASN A 158 6.77 -8.88 -2.82
C ASN A 158 7.52 -10.21 -3.05
N GLN A 159 7.19 -10.90 -4.14
CA GLN A 159 7.81 -12.17 -4.55
C GLN A 159 9.35 -12.13 -4.56
N TYR A 160 9.98 -11.01 -4.93
CA TYR A 160 11.44 -10.86 -4.86
C TYR A 160 11.99 -10.94 -3.43
N ILE A 161 11.28 -10.36 -2.46
CA ILE A 161 11.62 -10.46 -1.05
C ILE A 161 11.32 -11.88 -0.56
N GLN A 162 10.12 -12.39 -0.85
CA GLN A 162 9.67 -13.73 -0.43
C GLN A 162 10.57 -14.87 -0.92
N LYS A 163 11.16 -14.73 -2.12
CA LYS A 163 12.15 -15.68 -2.67
C LYS A 163 13.43 -15.82 -1.84
N LYS A 164 13.69 -14.87 -0.94
CA LYS A 164 14.83 -14.95 -0.01
C LYS A 164 14.57 -15.87 1.17
N ASP A 165 13.32 -16.31 1.38
CA ASP A 165 13.05 -17.33 2.40
C ASP A 165 13.73 -18.65 1.99
N PRO A 166 14.55 -19.27 2.86
CA PRO A 166 15.23 -20.53 2.56
C PRO A 166 14.27 -21.68 2.18
N ASN A 167 13.02 -21.63 2.66
CA ASN A 167 11.99 -22.62 2.39
C ASN A 167 11.05 -22.23 1.25
N TYR A 168 11.32 -21.13 0.54
CA TYR A 168 10.44 -20.60 -0.50
C TYR A 168 10.09 -21.64 -1.58
N SER A 169 11.03 -22.51 -1.96
CA SER A 169 10.77 -23.56 -2.97
C SER A 169 9.63 -24.50 -2.59
N LYS A 170 9.47 -24.80 -1.30
CA LYS A 170 8.40 -25.65 -0.76
C LYS A 170 7.10 -24.89 -0.54
N LEU A 171 7.20 -23.59 -0.23
CA LEU A 171 6.05 -22.73 0.11
C LEU A 171 5.48 -21.96 -1.09
N LYS A 172 6.12 -22.02 -2.26
CA LYS A 172 5.83 -21.16 -3.42
C LYS A 172 4.35 -21.18 -3.80
N GLU A 173 3.73 -22.35 -3.86
CA GLU A 173 2.33 -22.51 -4.24
C GLU A 173 1.37 -21.89 -3.23
N ASP A 174 1.76 -21.84 -1.95
CA ASP A 174 1.00 -21.20 -0.87
C ASP A 174 1.20 -19.70 -0.75
N THR A 175 2.05 -19.10 -1.60
CA THR A 175 2.27 -17.64 -1.65
C THR A 175 1.38 -16.93 -2.67
N VAL A 176 0.60 -17.67 -3.48
CA VAL A 176 -0.30 -17.10 -4.49
C VAL A 176 -1.66 -17.77 -4.40
N TRP A 177 -2.70 -17.00 -4.07
CA TRP A 177 -4.07 -17.52 -4.00
C TRP A 177 -4.92 -16.93 -5.12
N SER A 178 -5.78 -17.76 -5.69
CA SER A 178 -6.87 -17.27 -6.56
C SER A 178 -7.85 -16.44 -5.74
N MET A 179 -8.60 -15.58 -6.44
CA MET A 179 -9.66 -14.80 -5.78
C MET A 179 -10.78 -15.68 -5.23
N ASP A 180 -11.07 -16.82 -5.86
CA ASP A 180 -12.03 -17.79 -5.33
C ASP A 180 -11.55 -18.41 -4.02
N ARG A 181 -10.30 -18.90 -3.96
CA ARG A 181 -9.71 -19.42 -2.71
C ARG A 181 -9.73 -18.37 -1.60
N PHE A 182 -9.43 -17.11 -1.93
CA PHE A 182 -9.47 -16.03 -0.96
C PHE A 182 -10.90 -15.76 -0.47
N ASN A 183 -11.88 -15.72 -1.37
CA ASN A 183 -13.29 -15.55 -1.02
C ASN A 183 -13.79 -16.68 -0.12
N ASP A 184 -13.51 -17.93 -0.47
CA ASP A 184 -13.93 -19.09 0.31
C ASP A 184 -13.30 -19.09 1.70
N TYR A 185 -12.03 -18.70 1.81
CA TYR A 185 -11.36 -18.55 3.09
C TYR A 185 -12.00 -17.44 3.94
N VAL A 186 -12.32 -16.28 3.35
CA VAL A 186 -12.98 -15.17 4.07
C VAL A 186 -14.37 -15.60 4.54
N ASN A 187 -15.13 -16.30 3.70
CA ASN A 187 -16.43 -16.85 4.07
C ASN A 187 -16.31 -17.83 5.26
N ALA A 188 -15.31 -18.71 5.24
CA ALA A 188 -15.15 -19.71 6.29
C ALA A 188 -14.62 -19.13 7.62
N ASN A 189 -13.84 -18.05 7.60
CA ASN A 189 -13.08 -17.60 8.77
C ASN A 189 -13.47 -16.23 9.31
N TYR A 190 -14.09 -15.36 8.51
CA TYR A 190 -14.26 -13.94 8.88
C TYR A 190 -15.68 -13.40 8.85
N LEU A 191 -16.69 -14.15 8.36
CA LEU A 191 -18.09 -13.67 8.30
C LEU A 191 -18.59 -13.21 9.66
N GLU A 192 -18.54 -14.09 10.66
CA GLU A 192 -19.05 -13.81 12.00
C GLU A 192 -18.12 -12.86 12.76
N GLU A 193 -16.81 -13.11 12.75
CA GLU A 193 -15.82 -12.32 13.50
C GLU A 193 -15.82 -10.84 13.06
N LYS A 194 -15.88 -10.59 11.75
CA LYS A 194 -15.84 -9.24 11.18
C LYS A 194 -17.22 -8.66 10.87
N LYS A 195 -18.30 -9.43 11.07
CA LYS A 195 -19.68 -9.05 10.74
C LYS A 195 -19.82 -8.60 9.28
N ILE A 196 -19.27 -9.40 8.37
CA ILE A 196 -19.32 -9.16 6.92
C ILE A 196 -20.25 -10.17 6.24
N GLU A 197 -20.79 -9.78 5.08
CA GLU A 197 -21.72 -10.62 4.31
C GLU A 197 -21.00 -11.76 3.56
N GLN A 198 -21.75 -12.78 3.18
CA GLN A 198 -21.23 -13.85 2.32
C GLN A 198 -20.75 -13.27 0.98
N ASP A 199 -19.63 -13.81 0.49
CA ASP A 199 -18.98 -13.40 -0.75
C ASP A 199 -18.52 -11.93 -0.78
N TRP A 200 -18.30 -11.35 0.41
CA TRP A 200 -17.85 -9.96 0.57
C TRP A 200 -16.62 -9.60 -0.29
N VAL A 201 -15.70 -10.55 -0.50
CA VAL A 201 -14.54 -10.34 -1.37
C VAL A 201 -14.98 -10.04 -2.81
N LYS A 202 -15.91 -10.83 -3.35
CA LYS A 202 -16.39 -10.69 -4.73
C LYS A 202 -17.32 -9.50 -4.91
N THR A 203 -18.17 -9.23 -3.92
CA THR A 203 -19.23 -8.21 -4.02
C THR A 203 -18.74 -6.82 -3.60
N THR A 204 -18.17 -6.71 -2.42
CA THR A 204 -17.84 -5.42 -1.80
C THR A 204 -16.41 -5.02 -2.10
N LEU A 205 -15.43 -5.88 -1.78
CA LEU A 205 -14.01 -5.53 -1.90
C LEU A 205 -13.60 -5.23 -3.35
N MET A 206 -14.02 -6.07 -4.30
CA MET A 206 -13.72 -5.84 -5.72
C MET A 206 -14.40 -4.58 -6.26
N ALA A 207 -15.66 -4.33 -5.88
CA ALA A 207 -16.38 -3.12 -6.30
C ALA A 207 -15.74 -1.84 -5.74
N SER A 208 -15.40 -1.84 -4.45
CA SER A 208 -14.67 -0.72 -3.82
C SER A 208 -13.30 -0.49 -4.44
N SER A 209 -12.59 -1.56 -4.79
CA SER A 209 -11.30 -1.47 -5.48
C SER A 209 -11.45 -0.73 -6.81
N LEU A 210 -12.41 -1.16 -7.65
CA LEU A 210 -12.71 -0.49 -8.92
C LEU A 210 -13.13 0.97 -8.73
N LEU A 211 -13.92 1.28 -7.70
CA LEU A 211 -14.34 2.64 -7.39
C LEU A 211 -13.15 3.54 -7.04
N ILE A 212 -12.23 3.06 -6.19
CA ILE A 212 -11.00 3.80 -5.84
C ILE A 212 -10.20 4.11 -7.12
N PHE A 213 -10.07 3.16 -8.05
CA PHE A 213 -9.39 3.39 -9.33
C PHE A 213 -10.10 4.39 -10.23
N LEU A 214 -11.43 4.36 -10.29
CA LEU A 214 -12.21 5.34 -11.04
C LEU A 214 -12.11 6.75 -10.45
N ILE A 215 -11.93 6.88 -9.14
CA ILE A 215 -11.64 8.17 -8.51
C ILE A 215 -10.25 8.66 -8.92
N LEU A 216 -9.26 7.76 -8.99
CA LEU A 216 -7.93 8.08 -9.51
C LEU A 216 -7.93 8.53 -10.99
N ARG A 217 -9.02 8.34 -11.75
CA ARG A 217 -9.16 8.90 -13.11
C ARG A 217 -9.18 10.43 -13.11
N GLY A 218 -9.84 11.06 -12.13
CA GLY A 218 -9.91 12.52 -12.03
C GLY A 218 -8.56 13.22 -11.83
N LEU A 219 -7.49 12.44 -11.73
CA LEU A 219 -6.11 12.87 -11.50
C LEU A 219 -5.18 12.76 -12.71
N LEU A 220 -5.59 12.00 -13.72
CA LEU A 220 -4.73 11.62 -14.85
C LEU A 220 -5.16 12.23 -16.18
N ILE A 221 -6.24 13.03 -16.19
CA ILE A 221 -6.75 13.78 -17.35
C ILE A 221 -6.75 15.27 -16.98
#